data_AF-A0A4V1ABR4-F1
#
_entry.id   AF-A0A4V1ABR4-F1
#
_cell.length_a   1.000
_cell.length_b   1.000
_cell.length_c   1.000
_cell.angle_alpha   90.00
_cell.angle_beta   90.00
_cell.angle_gamma   90.00
#
_symmetry.space_group_name_H-M   'P 1'
#
loop_
_entity.id
_entity.type
_entity.pdbx_description
1 polymer ?
#
loop_
_entity_poly.entity_id
_entity_poly.type
_entity_poly.pdbx_seq_one_letter_code
_entity_poly.pdbx_strand_id
1 'polypeptide(L)'
;MKILLAVCSMAHRSGAELFVHDVATVLHRRGHSVVVYAPVMGDMVDGLRQRCIACVVELSKVAEAPDIIIGNTRDDTVACLAHFLDVPAISICHDRTASHGRPPLFSRVRQHVAVDANCAERLSLESGIPAAGIAIVSNGVDLQRFRPRPALPGRPRRAAIFSNYATESPDTRAIRSACESLGLTLEVIGQGVGRQATAPEDLLGAFDLVFAKARCAMEAMAVGCAVVLLNEGMGLAGLVTADKVQEWHRWNFGRRLMQAPIDSDAIRREVLRYDAADAALVSDYVRTHVSLEASADALEALARQVIEAEPGRAVIDPRDELREFARHVADNLVPFGTPQVAVQVGLLLARIQDLESRLIGTATSLANTQEDLLASGARAMELEQQAQALSGLSDRAAWLERQVQELQDARTQADAFEREVQALRSSHSWRLTAPMRWLVSRFKH
;
A
#
# COMPACT_ATOMS: atom_id res chain seq x y z
N MET A 1 -15.01 30.99 4.20
CA MET A 1 -14.28 31.13 2.94
C MET A 1 -14.79 30.10 1.95
N LYS A 2 -14.90 30.49 0.69
CA LYS A 2 -15.06 29.64 -0.48
C LYS A 2 -13.65 29.35 -1.01
N ILE A 3 -13.24 28.10 -0.97
CA ILE A 3 -11.87 27.68 -1.26
C ILE A 3 -11.91 26.73 -2.45
N LEU A 4 -11.12 27.03 -3.48
CA LEU A 4 -10.90 26.12 -4.59
C LEU A 4 -9.51 25.50 -4.47
N LEU A 5 -9.45 24.17 -4.38
CA LEU A 5 -8.22 23.39 -4.40
C LEU A 5 -7.98 22.88 -5.82
N ALA A 6 -6.88 23.29 -6.45
CA ALA A 6 -6.54 22.89 -7.83
C ALA A 6 -5.39 21.87 -7.82
N VAL A 7 -5.54 20.78 -8.58
CA VAL A 7 -4.52 19.72 -8.72
C VAL A 7 -4.65 19.01 -10.08
N CYS A 8 -3.56 18.46 -10.63
CA CYS A 8 -3.56 17.88 -11.99
C CYS A 8 -4.32 16.56 -12.14
N SER A 9 -4.58 15.88 -11.02
CA SER A 9 -5.24 14.58 -10.99
C SER A 9 -5.82 14.34 -9.59
N MET A 10 -6.90 13.58 -9.51
CA MET A 10 -7.43 12.95 -8.30
C MET A 10 -7.74 11.47 -8.60
N ALA A 11 -6.86 10.81 -9.34
CA ALA A 11 -7.02 9.43 -9.82
C ALA A 11 -6.02 8.45 -9.18
N HIS A 12 -4.97 8.94 -8.53
CA HIS A 12 -3.90 8.13 -7.96
C HIS A 12 -3.64 8.52 -6.50
N ARG A 13 -3.25 7.54 -5.69
CA ARG A 13 -2.89 7.77 -4.28
C ARG A 13 -1.45 8.27 -4.15
N SER A 14 -1.15 9.38 -4.81
CA SER A 14 0.14 10.07 -4.78
C SER A 14 0.18 11.13 -3.68
N GLY A 15 1.37 11.71 -3.42
CA GLY A 15 1.57 12.66 -2.32
C GLY A 15 0.68 13.90 -2.39
N ALA A 16 0.63 14.58 -3.54
CA ALA A 16 -0.16 15.80 -3.73
C ALA A 16 -1.68 15.51 -3.70
N GLU A 17 -2.12 14.41 -4.30
CA GLU A 17 -3.53 14.01 -4.36
C GLU A 17 -4.07 13.67 -2.97
N LEU A 18 -3.29 12.93 -2.18
CA LEU A 18 -3.64 12.62 -0.79
C LEU A 18 -3.59 13.87 0.09
N PHE A 19 -2.66 14.80 -0.13
CA PHE A 19 -2.65 16.08 0.56
C PHE A 19 -3.93 16.89 0.30
N VAL A 20 -4.33 17.01 -0.98
CA VAL A 20 -5.57 17.70 -1.36
C VAL A 20 -6.80 17.03 -0.74
N HIS A 21 -6.88 15.70 -0.80
CA HIS A 21 -7.96 14.94 -0.19
C HIS A 21 -8.10 15.25 1.32
N ASP A 22 -6.98 15.20 2.04
CA ASP A 22 -6.97 15.36 3.49
C ASP A 22 -7.29 16.80 3.92
N VAL A 23 -6.65 17.77 3.27
CA VAL A 23 -6.90 19.20 3.54
C VAL A 23 -8.32 19.59 3.15
N ALA A 24 -8.85 19.11 2.02
CA ALA A 24 -10.24 19.35 1.64
C ALA A 24 -11.21 18.86 2.71
N THR A 25 -10.96 17.67 3.26
CA THR A 25 -11.77 17.08 4.33
C THR A 25 -11.73 17.95 5.59
N VAL A 26 -10.54 18.39 6.03
CA VAL A 26 -10.41 19.21 7.25
C VAL A 26 -11.07 20.58 7.07
N LEU A 27 -10.78 21.27 5.97
CA LEU A 27 -11.35 22.60 5.68
C LEU A 27 -12.89 22.54 5.58
N HIS A 28 -13.43 21.49 4.97
CA HIS A 28 -14.88 21.28 4.92
C HIS A 28 -15.48 21.06 6.30
N ARG A 29 -14.84 20.23 7.16
CA ARG A 29 -15.28 20.03 8.56
C ARG A 29 -15.30 21.33 9.36
N ARG A 30 -14.40 22.28 9.05
CA ARG A 30 -14.33 23.62 9.67
C ARG A 30 -15.38 24.60 9.13
N GLY A 31 -16.27 24.15 8.25
CA GLY A 31 -17.38 24.96 7.72
C GLY A 31 -17.00 25.82 6.51
N HIS A 32 -15.85 25.58 5.87
CA HIS A 32 -15.54 26.22 4.60
C HIS A 32 -16.32 25.57 3.44
N SER A 33 -16.68 26.39 2.45
CA SER A 33 -17.20 25.88 1.18
C SER A 33 -15.99 25.49 0.33
N VAL A 34 -15.82 24.18 0.06
CA VAL A 34 -14.64 23.64 -0.61
C VAL A 34 -15.03 23.03 -1.95
N VAL A 35 -14.30 23.42 -2.99
CA VAL A 35 -14.36 22.80 -4.32
C VAL A 35 -12.98 22.23 -4.65
N VAL A 36 -12.92 20.98 -5.10
CA VAL A 36 -11.72 20.37 -5.65
C VAL A 36 -11.84 20.35 -7.18
N TYR A 37 -10.89 21.01 -7.85
CA TYR A 37 -10.75 21.00 -9.29
C TYR A 37 -9.57 20.13 -9.70
N ALA A 38 -9.83 19.20 -10.62
CA ALA A 38 -8.80 18.45 -11.34
C ALA A 38 -9.29 18.02 -12.73
N PRO A 39 -8.45 18.06 -13.77
CA PRO A 39 -8.85 17.62 -15.11
C PRO A 39 -9.04 16.09 -15.19
N VAL A 40 -8.39 15.34 -14.30
CA VAL A 40 -8.49 13.87 -14.23
C VAL A 40 -9.02 13.48 -12.85
N MET A 41 -10.10 12.70 -12.82
CA MET A 41 -10.72 12.19 -11.59
C MET A 41 -10.73 10.67 -11.59
N GLY A 42 -10.48 10.05 -10.44
CA GLY A 42 -10.69 8.63 -10.20
C GLY A 42 -11.28 8.40 -8.82
N ASP A 43 -11.21 7.16 -8.31
CA ASP A 43 -11.96 6.69 -7.15
C ASP A 43 -11.74 7.49 -5.85
N MET A 44 -10.64 8.26 -5.74
CA MET A 44 -10.39 9.12 -4.58
C MET A 44 -11.44 10.22 -4.40
N VAL A 45 -12.13 10.62 -5.47
CA VAL A 45 -13.15 11.67 -5.39
C VAL A 45 -14.44 11.18 -4.75
N ASP A 46 -14.70 9.88 -4.75
CA ASP A 46 -15.96 9.34 -4.23
C ASP A 46 -16.05 9.56 -2.72
N GLY A 47 -14.92 9.39 -2.00
CA GLY A 47 -14.84 9.70 -0.57
C GLY A 47 -15.08 11.19 -0.27
N LEU A 48 -14.62 12.10 -1.14
CA LEU A 48 -14.87 13.53 -1.00
C LEU A 48 -16.35 13.87 -1.29
N ARG A 49 -16.93 13.29 -2.35
CA ARG A 49 -18.33 13.51 -2.73
C ARG A 49 -19.31 12.97 -1.69
N GLN A 50 -19.02 11.82 -1.09
CA GLN A 50 -19.79 11.26 0.03
C GLN A 50 -19.81 12.20 1.25
N ARG A 51 -18.79 13.05 1.39
CA ARG A 51 -18.71 14.11 2.40
C ARG A 51 -19.28 15.45 1.92
N CYS A 52 -20.01 15.46 0.81
CA CYS A 52 -20.61 16.66 0.22
C CYS A 52 -19.59 17.72 -0.24
N ILE A 53 -18.34 17.32 -0.52
CA ILE A 53 -17.33 18.20 -1.13
C ILE A 53 -17.48 18.10 -2.65
N ALA A 54 -17.58 19.23 -3.33
CA ALA A 54 -17.73 19.28 -4.78
C ALA A 54 -16.39 18.96 -5.47
N CYS A 55 -16.39 17.98 -6.39
CA CYS A 55 -15.25 17.64 -7.24
C CYS A 55 -15.61 17.87 -8.71
N VAL A 56 -14.97 18.83 -9.36
CA VAL A 56 -15.30 19.30 -10.72
C VAL A 56 -14.13 19.15 -11.69
N VAL A 57 -14.43 18.80 -12.93
CA VAL A 57 -13.45 18.72 -14.04
C VAL A 57 -13.49 19.95 -14.95
N GLU A 58 -14.53 20.78 -14.83
CA GLU A 58 -14.75 21.98 -15.61
C GLU A 58 -15.00 23.15 -14.67
N LEU A 59 -14.20 24.20 -14.77
CA LEU A 59 -14.30 25.38 -13.90
C LEU A 59 -15.62 26.14 -14.09
N SER A 60 -16.20 26.09 -15.30
CA SER A 60 -17.51 26.70 -15.62
C SER A 60 -18.68 26.14 -14.81
N LYS A 61 -18.50 24.98 -14.14
CA LYS A 61 -19.52 24.40 -13.24
C LYS A 61 -19.53 25.06 -11.85
N VAL A 62 -18.55 25.92 -11.56
CA VAL A 62 -18.47 26.68 -10.32
C VAL A 62 -19.10 28.04 -10.55
N ALA A 63 -20.34 28.21 -10.10
CA ALA A 63 -21.17 29.38 -10.43
C ALA A 63 -20.67 30.69 -9.81
N GLU A 64 -20.08 30.61 -8.61
CA GLU A 64 -19.56 31.77 -7.89
C GLU A 64 -18.06 31.67 -7.75
N ALA A 65 -17.35 32.79 -7.94
CA ALA A 65 -15.92 32.83 -7.73
C ALA A 65 -15.55 32.44 -6.28
N PRO A 66 -14.50 31.61 -6.08
CA PRO A 66 -13.99 31.34 -4.75
C PRO A 66 -13.32 32.60 -4.16
N ASP A 67 -13.22 32.67 -2.83
CA ASP A 67 -12.48 33.73 -2.15
C ASP A 67 -10.96 33.55 -2.35
N ILE A 68 -10.52 32.30 -2.51
CA ILE A 68 -9.11 31.97 -2.75
C ILE A 68 -8.94 30.69 -3.58
N ILE A 69 -7.88 30.67 -4.39
CA ILE A 69 -7.38 29.47 -5.05
C ILE A 69 -6.18 28.93 -4.28
N ILE A 70 -6.19 27.65 -3.94
CA ILE A 70 -5.04 26.94 -3.37
C ILE A 70 -4.58 25.92 -4.42
N GLY A 71 -3.51 26.29 -5.11
CA GLY A 71 -2.92 25.56 -6.21
C GLY A 71 -1.87 24.55 -5.78
N ASN A 72 -2.06 23.28 -6.12
CA ASN A 72 -1.13 22.18 -5.79
C ASN A 72 -0.30 21.71 -6.99
N THR A 73 -0.64 22.18 -8.20
CA THR A 73 0.10 21.93 -9.43
C THR A 73 0.04 23.15 -10.34
N ARG A 74 1.11 23.38 -11.11
CA ARG A 74 1.31 24.62 -11.89
C ARG A 74 0.12 24.95 -12.80
N ASP A 75 -0.14 24.06 -13.75
CA ASP A 75 -0.96 24.39 -14.91
C ASP A 75 -2.44 24.45 -14.53
N ASP A 76 -2.88 23.62 -13.58
CA ASP A 76 -4.25 23.63 -13.04
C ASP A 76 -4.53 24.88 -12.21
N THR A 77 -3.51 25.38 -11.49
CA THR A 77 -3.60 26.68 -10.82
C THR A 77 -3.77 27.80 -11.84
N VAL A 78 -3.01 27.77 -12.95
CA VAL A 78 -3.12 28.77 -14.01
C VAL A 78 -4.46 28.70 -14.72
N ALA A 79 -5.03 27.51 -14.93
CA ALA A 79 -6.39 27.34 -15.45
C ALA A 79 -7.42 28.02 -14.54
N CYS A 80 -7.27 27.88 -13.22
CA CYS A 80 -8.13 28.55 -12.23
C CYS A 80 -7.96 30.07 -12.28
N LEU A 81 -6.73 30.57 -12.36
CA LEU A 81 -6.45 32.00 -12.50
C LEU A 81 -7.10 32.55 -13.79
N ALA A 82 -6.96 31.85 -14.92
CA ALA A 82 -7.55 32.26 -16.19
C ALA A 82 -9.09 32.33 -16.16
N HIS A 83 -9.72 31.47 -15.35
CA HIS A 83 -11.18 31.44 -15.23
C HIS A 83 -11.71 32.47 -14.23
N PHE A 84 -11.04 32.62 -13.08
CA PHE A 84 -11.43 33.54 -12.01
C PHE A 84 -10.45 34.72 -11.92
N LEU A 85 -10.68 35.76 -12.72
CA LEU A 85 -9.69 36.82 -13.00
C LEU A 85 -9.29 37.67 -11.77
N ASP A 86 -10.16 37.82 -10.78
CA ASP A 86 -9.88 38.66 -9.61
C ASP A 86 -9.50 37.88 -8.34
N VAL A 87 -9.40 36.55 -8.44
CA VAL A 87 -9.19 35.70 -7.25
C VAL A 87 -7.69 35.56 -6.97
N PRO A 88 -7.23 35.84 -5.73
CA PRO A 88 -5.85 35.61 -5.32
C PRO A 88 -5.58 34.12 -5.14
N ALA A 89 -4.31 33.73 -5.24
CA ALA A 89 -3.89 32.35 -5.13
C ALA A 89 -2.73 32.14 -4.15
N ILE A 90 -2.72 30.95 -3.55
CA ILE A 90 -1.57 30.32 -2.91
C ILE A 90 -1.10 29.21 -3.84
N SER A 91 0.22 29.07 -4.05
CA SER A 91 0.78 27.93 -4.76
C SER A 91 1.66 27.09 -3.84
N ILE A 92 1.41 25.77 -3.84
CA ILE A 92 2.12 24.78 -3.02
C ILE A 92 3.01 23.92 -3.91
N CYS A 93 4.30 23.88 -3.60
CA CYS A 93 5.29 23.00 -4.21
C CYS A 93 5.39 21.68 -3.42
N HIS A 94 4.96 20.59 -4.05
CA HIS A 94 4.89 19.24 -3.45
C HIS A 94 6.10 18.34 -3.76
N ASP A 95 6.89 18.67 -4.78
CA ASP A 95 8.00 17.84 -5.21
C ASP A 95 9.18 18.68 -5.71
N ARG A 96 10.40 18.19 -5.45
CA ARG A 96 11.66 18.85 -5.83
C ARG A 96 11.92 18.88 -7.34
N THR A 97 11.40 17.90 -8.07
CA THR A 97 11.85 17.51 -9.42
C THR A 97 10.72 17.42 -10.45
N ALA A 98 9.50 17.07 -10.04
CA ALA A 98 8.38 16.85 -10.95
C ALA A 98 8.03 18.13 -11.72
N SER A 99 7.81 18.04 -13.03
CA SER A 99 7.53 19.19 -13.90
C SER A 99 6.30 19.97 -13.46
N HIS A 100 5.21 19.28 -13.09
CA HIS A 100 3.98 19.88 -12.59
C HIS A 100 4.13 20.59 -11.23
N GLY A 101 5.23 20.34 -10.50
CA GLY A 101 5.55 20.99 -9.23
C GLY A 101 6.30 22.32 -9.36
N ARG A 102 6.55 22.82 -10.58
CA ARG A 102 7.05 24.19 -10.79
C ARG A 102 5.99 25.21 -10.34
N PRO A 103 6.37 26.37 -9.80
CA PRO A 103 5.38 27.36 -9.39
C PRO A 103 4.74 28.06 -10.60
N PRO A 104 3.45 28.45 -10.52
CA PRO A 104 2.87 29.46 -11.39
C PRO A 104 3.43 30.83 -10.99
N LEU A 105 4.12 31.48 -11.93
CA LEU A 105 4.71 32.80 -11.72
C LEU A 105 3.72 33.88 -12.20
N PHE A 106 2.74 34.20 -11.34
CA PHE A 106 1.69 35.18 -11.60
C PHE A 106 1.58 36.16 -10.43
N SER A 107 1.27 37.42 -10.73
CA SER A 107 1.13 38.50 -9.73
C SER A 107 0.01 38.22 -8.72
N ARG A 108 -1.00 37.44 -9.11
CA ARG A 108 -2.08 36.98 -8.22
C ARG A 108 -1.70 35.81 -7.32
N VAL A 109 -0.56 35.16 -7.54
CA VAL A 109 -0.03 34.17 -6.60
C VAL A 109 0.64 34.94 -5.46
N ARG A 110 -0.14 35.19 -4.40
CA ARG A 110 0.25 36.07 -3.29
C ARG A 110 1.16 35.39 -2.28
N GLN A 111 1.14 34.07 -2.22
CA GLN A 111 1.98 33.27 -1.33
C GLN A 111 2.47 32.01 -2.03
N HIS A 112 3.78 31.76 -1.91
CA HIS A 112 4.39 30.48 -2.30
C HIS A 112 4.62 29.65 -1.05
N VAL A 113 4.26 28.38 -1.12
CA VAL A 113 4.35 27.41 -0.04
C VAL A 113 5.16 26.21 -0.52
N ALA A 114 5.99 25.68 0.35
CA ALA A 114 6.70 24.43 0.14
C ALA A 114 6.30 23.41 1.20
N VAL A 115 6.21 22.13 0.83
CA VAL A 115 5.93 21.07 1.82
C VAL A 115 7.14 20.73 2.71
N ASP A 116 8.34 21.13 2.28
CA ASP A 116 9.58 20.92 3.01
C ASP A 116 10.67 21.90 2.55
N ALA A 117 11.82 21.87 3.24
CA ALA A 117 12.96 22.70 2.89
C ALA A 117 13.54 22.38 1.49
N ASN A 118 13.39 21.15 0.98
CA ASN A 118 13.89 20.77 -0.34
C ASN A 118 13.03 21.44 -1.45
N CYS A 119 11.72 21.48 -1.27
CA CYS A 119 10.79 22.18 -2.14
C CYS A 119 10.96 23.70 -2.01
N ALA A 120 11.28 24.22 -0.82
CA ALA A 120 11.62 25.63 -0.64
C ALA A 120 12.87 26.01 -1.43
N GLU A 121 13.93 25.18 -1.38
CA GLU A 121 15.13 25.35 -2.20
C GLU A 121 14.80 25.35 -3.70
N ARG A 122 13.86 24.51 -4.17
CA ARG A 122 13.41 24.54 -5.58
C ARG A 122 12.85 25.91 -5.95
N LEU A 123 11.92 26.41 -5.15
CA LEU A 123 11.25 27.67 -5.40
C LEU A 123 12.27 28.83 -5.41
N SER A 124 13.22 28.82 -4.48
CA SER A 124 14.22 29.89 -4.40
C SER A 124 15.31 29.80 -5.47
N LEU A 125 15.91 28.63 -5.65
CA LEU A 125 17.10 28.46 -6.47
C LEU A 125 16.79 28.31 -7.96
N GLU A 126 15.62 27.74 -8.30
CA GLU A 126 15.28 27.41 -9.70
C GLU A 126 14.12 28.24 -10.25
N SER A 127 13.39 28.94 -9.40
CA SER A 127 12.23 29.76 -9.81
C SER A 127 12.37 31.24 -9.44
N GLY A 128 13.48 31.63 -8.80
CA GLY A 128 13.78 33.03 -8.48
C GLY A 128 12.87 33.64 -7.41
N ILE A 129 12.15 32.82 -6.63
CA ILE A 129 11.26 33.31 -5.57
C ILE A 129 12.10 33.61 -4.31
N PRO A 130 12.06 34.82 -3.75
CA PRO A 130 12.83 35.14 -2.56
C PRO A 130 12.50 34.21 -1.40
N ALA A 131 13.53 33.68 -0.72
CA ALA A 131 13.35 32.74 0.39
C ALA A 131 12.45 33.29 1.52
N ALA A 132 12.54 34.60 1.79
CA ALA A 132 11.69 35.28 2.77
C ALA A 132 10.19 35.28 2.41
N GLY A 133 9.84 35.05 1.14
CA GLY A 133 8.46 34.96 0.66
C GLY A 133 7.93 33.52 0.56
N ILE A 134 8.70 32.52 0.99
CA ILE A 134 8.31 31.10 0.95
C ILE A 134 7.91 30.65 2.35
N ALA A 135 6.67 30.21 2.51
CA ALA A 135 6.21 29.54 3.72
C ALA A 135 6.44 28.03 3.61
N ILE A 136 6.69 27.36 4.75
CA ILE A 136 6.74 25.89 4.79
C ILE A 136 5.49 25.39 5.51
N VAL A 137 4.71 24.56 4.82
CA VAL A 137 3.56 23.85 5.37
C VAL A 137 3.75 22.37 5.10
N SER A 138 4.26 21.64 6.09
CA SER A 138 4.54 20.22 5.96
C SER A 138 3.28 19.39 5.84
N ASN A 139 3.42 18.21 5.23
CA ASN A 139 2.38 17.21 5.25
C ASN A 139 2.10 16.80 6.71
N GLY A 140 0.83 16.49 6.99
CA GLY A 140 0.41 16.05 8.32
C GLY A 140 -0.28 14.70 8.28
N VAL A 141 -0.32 14.04 9.44
CA VAL A 141 -1.00 12.75 9.63
C VAL A 141 -2.39 12.99 10.22
N ASP A 142 -3.41 12.33 9.67
CA ASP A 142 -4.73 12.30 10.28
C ASP A 142 -4.71 11.43 11.56
N LEU A 143 -4.47 12.07 12.70
CA LEU A 143 -4.36 11.40 14.00
C LEU A 143 -5.68 10.79 14.49
N GLN A 144 -6.82 11.11 13.87
CA GLN A 144 -8.10 10.46 14.16
C GLN A 144 -8.16 9.06 13.53
N ARG A 145 -7.55 8.91 12.34
CA ARG A 145 -7.41 7.63 11.62
C ARG A 145 -6.23 6.82 12.15
N PHE A 146 -5.03 7.41 12.21
CA PHE A 146 -3.81 6.73 12.66
C PHE A 146 -3.69 6.78 14.19
N ARG A 147 -4.37 5.83 14.83
CA ARG A 147 -4.40 5.68 16.29
C ARG A 147 -3.15 4.98 16.82
N PRO A 148 -2.73 5.28 18.07
CA PRO A 148 -1.57 4.62 18.68
C PRO A 148 -1.77 3.10 18.81
N ARG A 149 -0.70 2.34 18.55
CA ARG A 149 -0.60 0.92 18.89
C ARG A 149 -0.22 0.72 20.37
N PRO A 150 -0.37 -0.50 20.94
CA PRO A 150 0.22 -0.85 22.23
C PRO A 150 1.75 -0.66 22.23
N ALA A 151 2.38 -0.64 23.41
CA ALA A 151 3.83 -0.44 23.52
C ALA A 151 4.64 -1.43 22.65
N LEU A 152 5.73 -0.95 22.06
CA LEU A 152 6.66 -1.75 21.28
C LEU A 152 7.35 -2.82 22.16
N PRO A 153 7.58 -4.04 21.64
CA PRO A 153 8.34 -5.05 22.36
C PRO A 153 9.81 -4.61 22.50
N GLY A 154 10.51 -5.11 23.52
CA GLY A 154 11.94 -4.81 23.72
C GLY A 154 12.87 -5.27 22.60
N ARG A 155 12.38 -6.14 21.68
CA ARG A 155 13.05 -6.51 20.43
C ARG A 155 12.02 -6.60 19.30
N PRO A 156 12.32 -6.08 18.09
CA PRO A 156 11.38 -6.11 16.99
C PRO A 156 11.24 -7.53 16.44
N ARG A 157 10.03 -7.92 16.07
CA ARG A 157 9.73 -9.25 15.50
C ARG A 157 9.11 -9.15 14.11
N ARG A 158 8.27 -8.13 13.89
CA ARG A 158 7.56 -7.92 12.63
C ARG A 158 7.99 -6.62 11.98
N ALA A 159 8.45 -6.72 10.74
CA ALA A 159 8.84 -5.60 9.91
C ALA A 159 7.97 -5.48 8.66
N ALA A 160 7.82 -4.26 8.16
CA ALA A 160 7.17 -3.97 6.89
C ALA A 160 7.99 -3.02 6.03
N ILE A 161 8.04 -3.24 4.72
CA ILE A 161 8.29 -2.17 3.75
C ILE A 161 6.94 -1.55 3.41
N PHE A 162 6.76 -0.26 3.70
CA PHE A 162 5.53 0.47 3.38
C PHE A 162 5.83 1.57 2.34
N SER A 163 5.64 1.23 1.07
CA SER A 163 5.90 2.14 -0.06
C SER A 163 5.19 1.66 -1.33
N ASN A 164 4.45 2.55 -2.00
CA ASN A 164 3.83 2.23 -3.30
C ASN A 164 4.86 1.95 -4.41
N TYR A 165 6.10 2.38 -4.23
CA TYR A 165 7.19 2.16 -5.17
C TYR A 165 7.93 0.84 -4.92
N ALA A 166 7.59 0.13 -3.85
CA ALA A 166 8.30 -1.07 -3.48
C ALA A 166 8.07 -2.21 -4.48
N THR A 167 9.13 -2.92 -4.83
CA THR A 167 9.13 -4.05 -5.79
C THR A 167 10.06 -5.15 -5.28
N GLU A 168 10.15 -6.30 -5.96
CA GLU A 168 11.16 -7.34 -5.67
C GLU A 168 12.55 -6.97 -6.24
N SER A 169 12.99 -5.73 -5.98
CA SER A 169 14.26 -5.17 -6.42
C SER A 169 15.45 -5.72 -5.61
N PRO A 170 16.70 -5.48 -6.04
CA PRO A 170 17.89 -5.76 -5.22
C PRO A 170 17.83 -5.11 -3.83
N ASP A 171 17.33 -3.88 -3.73
CA ASP A 171 17.17 -3.16 -2.45
C ASP A 171 16.23 -3.92 -1.50
N THR A 172 15.07 -4.38 -2.00
CA THR A 172 14.12 -5.19 -1.21
C THR A 172 14.70 -6.50 -0.76
N ARG A 173 15.46 -7.18 -1.62
CA ARG A 173 16.17 -8.42 -1.25
C ARG A 173 17.22 -8.17 -0.18
N ALA A 174 17.92 -7.04 -0.22
CA ALA A 174 18.87 -6.65 0.82
C ALA A 174 18.18 -6.40 2.17
N ILE A 175 17.05 -5.69 2.18
CA ILE A 175 16.24 -5.46 3.39
C ILE A 175 15.72 -6.80 3.93
N ARG A 176 15.20 -7.67 3.07
CA ARG A 176 14.71 -9.02 3.43
C ARG A 176 15.81 -9.87 4.07
N SER A 177 16.97 -9.94 3.43
CA SER A 177 18.12 -10.68 3.94
C SER A 177 18.57 -10.18 5.31
N ALA A 178 18.62 -8.86 5.52
CA ALA A 178 18.97 -8.28 6.81
C ALA A 178 17.95 -8.65 7.90
N CYS A 179 16.66 -8.52 7.60
CA CYS A 179 15.57 -8.92 8.51
C CYS A 179 15.65 -10.41 8.88
N GLU A 180 15.81 -11.29 7.89
CA GLU A 180 15.93 -12.74 8.11
C GLU A 180 17.13 -13.08 9.00
N SER A 181 18.28 -12.45 8.77
CA SER A 181 19.49 -12.66 9.58
C SER A 181 19.33 -12.26 11.05
N LEU A 182 18.38 -11.37 11.34
CA LEU A 182 18.04 -10.89 12.67
C LEU A 182 16.78 -11.58 13.25
N GLY A 183 16.16 -12.51 12.51
CA GLY A 183 14.96 -13.23 12.93
C GLY A 183 13.67 -12.41 12.87
N LEU A 184 13.61 -11.35 12.05
CA LEU A 184 12.41 -10.57 11.80
C LEU A 184 11.64 -11.14 10.60
N THR A 185 10.31 -11.17 10.70
CA THR A 185 9.45 -11.41 9.52
C THR A 185 9.26 -10.10 8.75
N LEU A 186 9.39 -10.14 7.42
CA LEU A 186 9.24 -8.95 6.56
C LEU A 186 8.06 -9.08 5.60
N GLU A 187 7.14 -8.13 5.68
CA GLU A 187 6.05 -7.94 4.72
C GLU A 187 6.32 -6.74 3.80
N VAL A 188 5.84 -6.78 2.55
CA VAL A 188 5.95 -5.67 1.60
C VAL A 188 4.55 -5.20 1.22
N ILE A 189 4.29 -3.92 1.45
CA ILE A 189 2.99 -3.28 1.27
C ILE A 189 3.15 -2.11 0.31
N GLY A 190 2.44 -2.16 -0.82
CA GLY A 190 2.54 -1.16 -1.87
C GLY A 190 2.01 -1.62 -3.21
N GLN A 191 1.72 -0.63 -4.07
CA GLN A 191 1.26 -0.86 -5.44
C GLN A 191 2.25 -1.69 -6.29
N GLY A 192 3.56 -1.46 -6.17
CA GLY A 192 4.56 -2.17 -6.97
C GLY A 192 4.63 -3.69 -6.75
N VAL A 193 4.05 -4.19 -5.65
CA VAL A 193 3.87 -5.63 -5.37
C VAL A 193 2.41 -6.08 -5.40
N GLY A 194 1.50 -5.24 -5.93
CA GLY A 194 0.06 -5.54 -6.01
C GLY A 194 -0.67 -5.59 -4.67
N ARG A 195 -0.07 -5.05 -3.60
CA ARG A 195 -0.62 -5.04 -2.23
C ARG A 195 -0.76 -3.61 -1.69
N GLN A 196 -1.36 -2.72 -2.48
CA GLN A 196 -1.61 -1.35 -2.04
C GLN A 196 -2.65 -1.34 -0.92
N ALA A 197 -2.29 -0.79 0.24
CA ALA A 197 -3.23 -0.66 1.36
C ALA A 197 -4.26 0.44 1.09
N THR A 198 -5.55 0.11 1.25
CA THR A 198 -6.66 1.07 1.16
C THR A 198 -6.91 1.78 2.48
N ALA A 199 -6.70 1.07 3.60
CA ALA A 199 -6.80 1.56 4.98
C ALA A 199 -5.50 1.22 5.76
N PRO A 200 -4.37 1.90 5.49
CA PRO A 200 -3.11 1.64 6.18
C PRO A 200 -3.20 1.83 7.71
N GLU A 201 -4.13 2.65 8.20
CA GLU A 201 -4.39 2.85 9.62
C GLU A 201 -4.72 1.56 10.39
N ASP A 202 -5.38 0.59 9.73
CA ASP A 202 -5.79 -0.67 10.36
C ASP A 202 -4.65 -1.72 10.35
N LEU A 203 -3.65 -1.51 9.49
CA LEU A 203 -2.58 -2.46 9.23
C LEU A 203 -1.28 -2.12 9.97
N LEU A 204 -0.92 -0.84 10.05
CA LEU A 204 0.39 -0.41 10.57
C LEU A 204 0.63 -0.82 12.03
N GLY A 205 -0.41 -0.87 12.86
CA GLY A 205 -0.29 -1.24 14.27
C GLY A 205 0.24 -2.67 14.51
N ALA A 206 0.22 -3.51 13.47
CA ALA A 206 0.66 -4.90 13.51
C ALA A 206 2.19 -5.07 13.39
N PHE A 207 2.93 -4.00 13.08
CA PHE A 207 4.39 -4.02 12.86
C PHE A 207 5.13 -3.31 13.98
N ASP A 208 6.34 -3.80 14.27
CA ASP A 208 7.23 -3.18 15.24
C ASP A 208 8.21 -2.20 14.56
N LEU A 209 8.63 -2.55 13.34
CA LEU A 209 9.60 -1.82 12.53
C LEU A 209 9.05 -1.59 11.12
N VAL A 210 9.15 -0.36 10.60
CA VAL A 210 8.69 -0.03 9.25
C VAL A 210 9.80 0.65 8.45
N PHE A 211 10.08 0.13 7.26
CA PHE A 211 10.91 0.77 6.25
C PHE A 211 10.00 1.61 5.35
N ALA A 212 10.12 2.93 5.43
CA ALA A 212 9.23 3.83 4.71
C ALA A 212 9.89 5.19 4.48
N LYS A 213 9.22 6.06 3.71
CA LYS A 213 9.57 7.47 3.56
C LYS A 213 8.38 8.39 3.60
N ALA A 214 8.65 9.68 3.82
CA ALA A 214 7.70 10.76 3.74
C ALA A 214 6.37 10.42 4.44
N ARG A 215 5.24 10.51 3.74
CA ARG A 215 3.92 10.23 4.29
C ARG A 215 3.82 8.86 4.98
N CYS A 216 4.27 7.80 4.31
CA CYS A 216 4.25 6.45 4.87
C CYS A 216 5.08 6.34 6.17
N ALA A 217 6.21 7.05 6.24
CA ALA A 217 7.02 7.11 7.46
C ALA A 217 6.27 7.85 8.58
N MET A 218 5.70 9.03 8.28
CA MET A 218 4.95 9.82 9.27
C MET A 218 3.74 9.06 9.81
N GLU A 219 2.98 8.37 8.95
CA GLU A 219 1.84 7.53 9.34
C GLU A 219 2.28 6.38 10.27
N ALA A 220 3.38 5.68 9.93
CA ALA A 220 3.93 4.61 10.77
C ALA A 220 4.45 5.12 12.13
N MET A 221 5.15 6.26 12.15
CA MET A 221 5.61 6.89 13.39
C MET A 221 4.43 7.37 14.25
N ALA A 222 3.37 7.92 13.66
CA ALA A 222 2.18 8.38 14.38
C ALA A 222 1.40 7.24 15.05
N VAL A 223 1.42 6.05 14.45
CA VAL A 223 0.90 4.82 15.05
C VAL A 223 1.81 4.35 16.19
N GLY A 224 3.12 4.55 16.09
CA GLY A 224 4.11 4.18 17.12
C GLY A 224 5.02 3.03 16.72
N CYS A 225 5.23 2.83 15.41
CA CYS A 225 6.25 1.90 14.91
C CYS A 225 7.64 2.57 14.97
N ALA A 226 8.69 1.78 15.19
CA ALA A 226 10.04 2.24 14.88
C ALA A 226 10.18 2.36 13.36
N VAL A 227 10.84 3.41 12.86
CA VAL A 227 10.93 3.64 11.41
C VAL A 227 12.37 3.78 10.96
N VAL A 228 12.76 2.96 9.98
CA VAL A 228 13.99 3.15 9.21
C VAL A 228 13.65 3.86 7.92
N LEU A 229 14.18 5.07 7.78
CA LEU A 229 13.88 5.94 6.66
C LEU A 229 14.69 5.53 5.43
N LEU A 230 14.00 5.06 4.38
CA LEU A 230 14.59 4.67 3.11
C LEU A 230 13.57 4.67 1.97
N ASN A 231 14.06 4.59 0.73
CA ASN A 231 13.23 4.24 -0.41
C ASN A 231 14.05 3.56 -1.51
N GLU A 232 13.49 2.51 -2.11
CA GLU A 232 14.10 1.80 -3.24
C GLU A 232 14.52 2.77 -4.36
N GLY A 233 15.70 2.54 -4.93
CA GLY A 233 16.28 3.38 -5.98
C GLY A 233 16.60 4.81 -5.57
N MET A 234 16.41 5.19 -4.30
CA MET A 234 16.79 6.49 -3.75
C MET A 234 17.93 6.37 -2.74
N GLY A 235 17.78 5.50 -1.74
CA GLY A 235 18.79 5.29 -0.71
C GLY A 235 18.22 5.14 0.70
N LEU A 236 19.15 5.03 1.66
CA LEU A 236 18.94 4.89 3.10
C LEU A 236 19.34 6.19 3.81
N ALA A 237 18.50 6.64 4.74
CA ALA A 237 18.82 7.70 5.71
C ALA A 237 19.15 7.11 7.09
N GLY A 238 18.42 6.08 7.51
CA GLY A 238 18.64 5.35 8.76
C GLY A 238 17.42 5.36 9.69
N LEU A 239 17.58 4.78 10.88
CA LEU A 239 16.57 4.77 11.93
C LEU A 239 16.26 6.21 12.37
N VAL A 240 14.97 6.56 12.35
CA VAL A 240 14.47 7.82 12.91
C VAL A 240 14.52 7.69 14.43
N THR A 241 15.21 8.63 15.07
CA THR A 241 15.44 8.67 16.51
C THR A 241 15.02 10.01 17.10
N ALA A 242 14.81 10.09 18.42
CA ALA A 242 14.31 11.30 19.08
C ALA A 242 15.24 12.51 18.91
N ASP A 243 16.55 12.30 18.78
CA ASP A 243 17.55 13.35 18.51
C ASP A 243 17.49 13.87 17.06
N LYS A 244 16.96 13.09 16.12
CA LYS A 244 16.93 13.43 14.67
C LYS A 244 15.57 13.88 14.16
N VAL A 245 14.48 13.46 14.81
CA VAL A 245 13.11 13.60 14.30
C VAL A 245 12.76 15.05 13.95
N GLN A 246 13.20 16.02 14.76
CA GLN A 246 12.94 17.43 14.50
C GLN A 246 13.63 17.94 13.24
N GLU A 247 14.91 17.60 13.05
CA GLU A 247 15.65 17.98 11.86
C GLU A 247 15.08 17.30 10.62
N TRP A 248 14.80 16.00 10.70
CA TRP A 248 14.30 15.21 9.58
C TRP A 248 12.87 15.59 9.17
N HIS A 249 12.07 16.09 10.11
CA HIS A 249 10.76 16.68 9.82
C HIS A 249 10.87 17.93 8.91
N ARG A 250 11.93 18.75 9.04
CA ARG A 250 12.15 19.91 8.15
C ARG A 250 12.30 19.50 6.68
N TRP A 251 12.77 18.27 6.46
CA TRP A 251 12.92 17.64 5.16
C TRP A 251 11.76 16.67 4.84
N ASN A 252 10.67 16.73 5.62
CA ASN A 252 9.46 15.93 5.48
C ASN A 252 9.74 14.43 5.37
N PHE A 253 10.78 13.96 6.07
CA PHE A 253 11.29 12.60 5.99
C PHE A 253 11.51 12.15 4.53
N GLY A 254 12.00 13.07 3.71
CA GLY A 254 12.02 12.97 2.27
C GLY A 254 13.38 12.57 1.69
N ARG A 255 13.45 12.64 0.36
CA ARG A 255 14.59 12.18 -0.47
C ARG A 255 15.94 12.77 -0.04
N ARG A 256 15.97 14.01 0.44
CA ARG A 256 17.21 14.73 0.80
C ARG A 256 18.05 13.99 1.86
N LEU A 257 17.39 13.22 2.72
CA LEU A 257 18.01 12.47 3.81
C LEU A 257 18.60 11.12 3.35
N MET A 258 18.14 10.59 2.22
CA MET A 258 18.49 9.25 1.73
C MET A 258 19.79 9.31 0.92
N GLN A 259 20.92 9.34 1.61
CA GLN A 259 22.24 9.56 1.00
C GLN A 259 23.11 8.30 0.98
N ALA A 260 22.79 7.30 1.79
CA ALA A 260 23.56 6.05 1.84
C ALA A 260 22.97 4.99 0.88
N PRO A 261 23.79 4.06 0.37
CA PRO A 261 23.29 2.92 -0.38
C PRO A 261 22.45 1.99 0.50
N ILE A 262 21.54 1.24 -0.13
CA ILE A 262 20.77 0.19 0.54
C ILE A 262 21.52 -1.13 0.33
N ASP A 263 22.09 -1.67 1.41
CA ASP A 263 22.68 -3.00 1.45
C ASP A 263 22.36 -3.71 2.77
N SER A 264 22.54 -5.04 2.81
CA SER A 264 22.13 -5.86 3.96
C SER A 264 22.86 -5.47 5.26
N ASP A 265 24.14 -5.09 5.18
CA ASP A 265 24.91 -4.69 6.36
C ASP A 265 24.47 -3.31 6.87
N ALA A 266 24.17 -2.37 5.98
CA ALA A 266 23.64 -1.05 6.31
C ALA A 266 22.28 -1.15 6.98
N ILE A 267 21.38 -1.96 6.43
CA ILE A 267 20.09 -2.23 7.06
C ILE A 267 20.28 -2.88 8.42
N ARG A 268 21.11 -3.93 8.54
CA ARG A 268 21.38 -4.60 9.82
C ARG A 268 21.86 -3.62 10.89
N ARG A 269 22.78 -2.70 10.55
CA ARG A 269 23.27 -1.68 11.49
C ARG A 269 22.15 -0.78 12.00
N GLU A 270 21.22 -0.38 11.14
CA GLU A 270 20.10 0.49 11.54
C GLU A 270 19.04 -0.28 12.35
N VAL A 271 18.75 -1.53 12.00
CA VAL A 271 17.82 -2.37 12.79
C VAL A 271 18.38 -2.67 14.18
N LEU A 272 19.69 -2.89 14.32
CA LEU A 272 20.33 -3.14 15.61
C LEU A 272 20.32 -1.92 16.55
N ARG A 273 20.06 -0.71 16.03
CA ARG A 273 19.89 0.51 16.82
C ARG A 273 18.46 0.68 17.37
N TYR A 274 17.55 -0.25 17.07
CA TYR A 274 16.18 -0.22 17.57
C TYR A 274 16.13 -0.04 19.08
N ASP A 275 15.31 0.92 19.52
CA ASP A 275 14.95 1.14 20.91
C ASP A 275 13.45 1.48 20.98
N ALA A 276 12.70 0.68 21.73
CA ALA A 276 11.25 0.83 21.89
C ALA A 276 10.88 2.14 22.61
N ALA A 277 11.71 2.60 23.56
CA ALA A 277 11.47 3.83 24.29
C ALA A 277 11.73 5.06 23.41
N ASP A 278 12.81 5.04 22.63
CA ASP A 278 13.11 6.12 21.68
C ASP A 278 12.05 6.22 20.58
N ALA A 279 11.58 5.09 20.04
CA ALA A 279 10.48 5.08 19.08
C ALA A 279 9.17 5.67 19.64
N ALA A 280 8.91 5.50 20.94
CA ALA A 280 7.77 6.15 21.60
C ALA A 280 7.93 7.68 21.65
N LEU A 281 9.14 8.18 21.95
CA LEU A 281 9.44 9.62 21.90
C LEU A 281 9.29 10.21 20.48
N VAL A 282 9.71 9.46 19.46
CA VAL A 282 9.49 9.83 18.05
C VAL A 282 8.00 9.89 17.72
N SER A 283 7.21 8.92 18.19
CA SER A 283 5.75 8.92 18.02
C SER A 283 5.11 10.15 18.67
N ASP A 284 5.46 10.44 19.92
CA ASP A 284 4.96 11.61 20.65
C ASP A 284 5.28 12.92 19.91
N TYR A 285 6.50 13.04 19.38
CA TYR A 285 6.88 14.19 18.56
C TYR A 285 5.99 14.32 17.31
N VAL A 286 5.81 13.23 16.56
CA VAL A 286 5.00 13.22 15.32
C VAL A 286 3.55 13.56 15.62
N ARG A 287 2.97 12.99 16.68
CA ARG A 287 1.60 13.28 17.08
C ARG A 287 1.41 14.73 17.56
N THR A 288 2.45 15.34 18.12
CA THR A 288 2.38 16.73 18.59
C THR A 288 2.59 17.73 17.46
N HIS A 289 3.53 17.48 16.53
CA HIS A 289 4.02 18.49 15.59
C HIS A 289 3.71 18.22 14.11
N VAL A 290 3.25 17.01 13.77
CA VAL A 290 3.08 16.54 12.38
C VAL A 290 1.64 16.08 12.15
N SER A 291 0.69 16.77 12.77
CA SER A 291 -0.73 16.47 12.62
C SER A 291 -1.32 17.16 11.38
N LEU A 292 -2.30 16.52 10.75
CA LEU A 292 -3.05 17.11 9.64
C LEU A 292 -3.76 18.41 10.04
N GLU A 293 -4.24 18.49 11.28
CA GLU A 293 -4.86 19.71 11.80
C GLU A 293 -3.86 20.88 11.85
N ALA A 294 -2.60 20.64 12.24
CA ALA A 294 -1.55 21.67 12.22
C ALA A 294 -1.23 22.16 10.79
N SER A 295 -1.16 21.24 9.82
CA SER A 295 -1.00 21.60 8.41
C SER A 295 -2.18 22.44 7.90
N ALA A 296 -3.40 22.06 8.26
CA ALA A 296 -4.61 22.79 7.90
C ALA A 296 -4.67 24.16 8.57
N ASP A 297 -4.30 24.28 9.85
CA ASP A 297 -4.20 25.56 10.57
C ASP A 297 -3.25 26.53 9.88
N ALA A 298 -2.05 26.06 9.52
CA ALA A 298 -1.06 26.88 8.85
C ALA A 298 -1.56 27.36 7.47
N LEU A 299 -2.16 26.45 6.68
CA LEU A 299 -2.68 26.79 5.35
C LEU A 299 -3.90 27.73 5.43
N GLU A 300 -4.80 27.50 6.37
CA GLU A 300 -5.97 28.36 6.61
C GLU A 300 -5.56 29.75 7.07
N ALA A 301 -4.54 29.86 7.94
CA ALA A 301 -3.98 31.13 8.36
C ALA A 301 -3.37 31.91 7.19
N LEU A 302 -2.60 31.25 6.31
CA LEU A 302 -2.07 31.87 5.10
C LEU A 302 -3.18 32.32 4.16
N ALA A 303 -4.22 31.49 3.97
CA ALA A 303 -5.36 31.84 3.13
C ALA A 303 -6.09 33.07 3.65
N ARG A 304 -6.34 33.13 4.96
CA ARG A 304 -6.96 34.28 5.62
C ARG A 304 -6.11 35.55 5.45
N GLN A 305 -4.79 35.46 5.68
CA GLN A 305 -3.87 36.59 5.49
C GLN A 305 -3.88 37.11 4.05
N VAL A 306 -3.91 36.22 3.06
CA VAL A 306 -3.97 36.60 1.65
C VAL A 306 -5.28 37.33 1.35
N ILE A 307 -6.42 36.80 1.78
CA ILE A 307 -7.74 37.40 1.56
C ILE A 307 -7.84 38.78 2.24
N GLU A 308 -7.42 38.89 3.49
CA GLU A 308 -7.48 40.13 4.28
C GLU A 308 -6.60 41.24 3.70
N ALA A 309 -5.45 40.88 3.12
CA ALA A 309 -4.53 41.84 2.51
C ALA A 309 -4.96 42.28 1.10
N GLU A 310 -5.78 41.49 0.40
CA GLU A 310 -6.08 41.69 -1.02
C GLU A 310 -6.70 43.08 -1.34
N PRO A 311 -7.67 43.61 -0.56
CA PRO A 311 -8.24 44.94 -0.81
C PRO A 311 -7.22 46.09 -0.74
N GLY A 312 -6.11 45.91 -0.02
CA GLY A 312 -5.05 46.90 0.12
C GLY A 312 -3.95 46.79 -0.93
N ARG A 313 -4.00 45.80 -1.83
CA ARG A 313 -2.98 45.61 -2.86
C ARG A 313 -3.23 46.49 -4.08
N ALA A 314 -2.15 46.83 -4.76
CA ALA A 314 -2.23 47.51 -6.05
C ALA A 314 -2.99 46.64 -7.06
N VAL A 315 -3.86 47.28 -7.83
CA VAL A 315 -4.54 46.67 -8.97
C VAL A 315 -3.48 46.23 -9.98
N ILE A 316 -3.59 44.99 -10.44
CA ILE A 316 -2.69 44.44 -11.46
C ILE A 316 -3.12 45.01 -12.81
N ASP A 317 -2.17 45.58 -13.58
CA ASP A 317 -2.46 46.01 -14.95
C ASP A 317 -2.83 44.76 -15.79
N PRO A 318 -4.00 44.72 -16.46
CA PRO A 318 -4.38 43.60 -17.33
C PRO A 318 -3.33 43.24 -18.38
N ARG A 319 -2.48 44.20 -18.80
CA ARG A 319 -1.36 43.96 -19.71
C ARG A 319 -0.24 43.16 -19.07
N ASP A 320 0.02 43.36 -17.78
CA ASP A 320 0.99 42.56 -17.05
C ASP A 320 0.49 41.14 -16.90
N GLU A 321 -0.76 40.96 -16.48
CA GLU A 321 -1.37 39.64 -16.39
C GLU A 321 -1.39 38.90 -17.74
N LEU A 322 -1.71 39.59 -18.84
CA LEU A 322 -1.62 39.00 -20.18
C LEU A 322 -0.19 38.55 -20.53
N ARG A 323 0.85 39.29 -20.13
CA ARG A 323 2.25 38.88 -20.31
C ARG A 323 2.57 37.65 -19.46
N GLU A 324 2.03 37.54 -18.25
CA GLU A 324 2.21 36.37 -17.38
C GLU A 324 1.58 35.12 -18.01
N PHE A 325 0.36 35.24 -18.55
CA PHE A 325 -0.27 34.16 -19.32
C PHE A 325 0.52 33.82 -20.58
N ALA A 326 0.97 34.81 -21.36
CA ALA A 326 1.77 34.58 -22.56
C ALA A 326 3.09 33.86 -22.24
N ARG A 327 3.75 34.22 -21.12
CA ARG A 327 4.95 33.54 -20.63
C ARG A 327 4.65 32.09 -20.23
N HIS A 328 3.56 31.85 -19.50
CA HIS A 328 3.15 30.50 -19.14
C HIS A 328 2.90 29.62 -20.37
N VAL A 329 2.19 30.17 -21.36
CA VAL A 329 1.96 29.49 -22.64
C VAL A 329 3.29 29.23 -23.36
N ALA A 330 4.19 30.21 -23.44
CA ALA A 330 5.52 30.04 -24.04
C ALA A 330 6.36 28.95 -23.36
N ASP A 331 6.34 28.87 -22.03
CA ASP A 331 7.01 27.82 -21.25
C ASP A 331 6.48 26.41 -21.57
N ASN A 332 5.19 26.31 -21.92
CA ASN A 332 4.53 25.05 -22.30
C ASN A 332 4.57 24.80 -23.82
N LEU A 333 4.88 25.83 -24.62
CA LEU A 333 5.10 25.77 -26.07
C LEU A 333 6.56 25.49 -26.45
N VAL A 334 7.44 25.11 -25.49
CA VAL A 334 8.82 24.70 -25.83
C VAL A 334 8.75 23.61 -26.92
N PRO A 335 9.41 23.83 -28.07
CA PRO A 335 8.78 23.68 -29.38
C PRO A 335 8.91 22.27 -29.95
N PHE A 336 8.00 21.91 -30.87
CA PHE A 336 8.25 20.86 -31.86
C PHE A 336 9.65 21.08 -32.47
N GLY A 337 10.61 20.20 -32.15
CA GLY A 337 11.91 20.13 -32.82
C GLY A 337 13.15 20.65 -32.08
N THR A 338 13.39 20.29 -30.81
CA THR A 338 14.73 20.45 -30.19
C THR A 338 15.28 19.16 -29.57
N PRO A 339 16.61 19.01 -29.44
CA PRO A 339 17.27 17.83 -28.90
C PRO A 339 16.72 17.32 -27.57
N GLN A 340 16.14 18.18 -26.72
CA GLN A 340 15.47 17.73 -25.49
C GLN A 340 14.22 16.89 -25.74
N VAL A 341 13.42 17.18 -26.78
CA VAL A 341 12.26 16.33 -27.14
C VAL A 341 12.77 15.01 -27.72
N ALA A 342 13.81 15.02 -28.56
CA ALA A 342 14.41 13.78 -29.05
C ALA A 342 15.02 12.94 -27.91
N VAL A 343 15.64 13.58 -26.91
CA VAL A 343 16.17 12.91 -25.71
C VAL A 343 15.05 12.42 -24.80
N GLN A 344 14.00 13.21 -24.56
CA GLN A 344 12.86 12.80 -23.73
C GLN A 344 12.02 11.71 -24.42
N VAL A 345 11.77 11.82 -25.72
CA VAL A 345 11.15 10.77 -26.53
C VAL A 345 12.06 9.54 -26.55
N GLY A 346 13.37 9.69 -26.70
CA GLY A 346 14.32 8.58 -26.59
C GLY A 346 14.30 7.90 -25.23
N LEU A 347 14.25 8.66 -24.13
CA LEU A 347 14.15 8.15 -22.76
C LEU A 347 12.79 7.49 -22.49
N LEU A 348 11.70 8.06 -23.02
CA LEU A 348 10.36 7.49 -22.92
C LEU A 348 10.24 6.21 -23.75
N LEU A 349 10.80 6.18 -24.96
CA LEU A 349 10.85 4.98 -25.81
C LEU A 349 11.71 3.89 -25.17
N ALA A 350 12.86 4.23 -24.59
CA ALA A 350 13.69 3.28 -23.84
C ALA A 350 12.95 2.75 -22.60
N ARG A 351 12.17 3.61 -21.92
CA ARG A 351 11.33 3.19 -20.79
C ARG A 351 10.17 2.31 -21.23
N ILE A 352 9.54 2.59 -22.38
CA ILE A 352 8.51 1.75 -22.98
C ILE A 352 9.11 0.39 -23.34
N GLN A 353 10.28 0.33 -23.97
CA GLN A 353 10.97 -0.94 -24.29
C GLN A 353 11.36 -1.74 -23.04
N ASP A 354 11.81 -1.09 -21.96
CA ASP A 354 12.05 -1.73 -20.66
C ASP A 354 10.76 -2.28 -20.05
N LEU A 355 9.66 -1.52 -20.11
CA LEU A 355 8.35 -1.97 -19.64
C LEU A 355 7.81 -3.13 -20.48
N GLU A 356 7.95 -3.09 -21.80
CA GLU A 356 7.57 -4.17 -22.72
C GLU A 356 8.40 -5.44 -22.45
N SER A 357 9.71 -5.30 -22.24
CA SER A 357 10.59 -6.43 -21.89
C SER A 357 10.20 -7.06 -20.55
N ARG A 358 9.84 -6.23 -19.56
CA ARG A 358 9.31 -6.70 -18.26
C ARG A 358 7.95 -7.36 -18.41
N LEU A 359 7.07 -6.82 -19.26
CA LEU A 359 5.76 -7.40 -19.54
C LEU A 359 5.89 -8.77 -20.20
N ILE A 360 6.79 -8.90 -21.18
CA ILE A 360 7.13 -10.18 -21.82
C ILE A 360 7.68 -11.16 -20.77
N GLY A 361 8.63 -10.74 -19.93
CA GLY A 361 9.16 -11.58 -18.85
C GLY A 361 8.08 -12.03 -17.86
N THR A 362 7.13 -11.14 -17.53
CA THR A 362 5.99 -11.46 -16.66
C THR A 362 5.04 -12.45 -17.33
N ALA A 363 4.77 -12.27 -18.63
CA ALA A 363 3.94 -13.19 -19.41
C ALA A 363 4.58 -14.58 -19.52
N THR A 364 5.89 -14.67 -19.73
CA THR A 364 6.62 -15.95 -19.70
C THR A 364 6.57 -16.60 -18.32
N SER A 365 6.75 -15.82 -17.25
CA SER A 365 6.62 -16.34 -15.88
C SER A 365 5.21 -16.86 -15.59
N LEU A 366 4.18 -16.17 -16.09
CA LEU A 366 2.78 -16.58 -15.94
C LEU A 366 2.51 -17.89 -16.70
N ALA A 367 3.03 -18.02 -17.93
CA ALA A 367 2.92 -19.24 -18.71
C ALA A 367 3.57 -20.45 -17.99
N ASN A 368 4.79 -20.26 -17.47
CA ASN A 368 5.47 -21.30 -16.69
C ASN A 368 4.68 -21.67 -15.42
N THR A 369 4.14 -20.68 -14.71
CA THR A 369 3.33 -20.92 -13.50
C THR A 369 2.04 -21.68 -13.84
N GLN A 370 1.43 -21.39 -14.99
CA GLN A 370 0.25 -22.10 -15.47
C GLN A 370 0.58 -23.56 -15.83
N GLU A 371 1.74 -23.82 -16.44
CA GLU A 371 2.22 -25.17 -16.73
C GLU A 371 2.50 -25.96 -15.44
N ASP A 372 3.13 -25.33 -14.44
CA ASP A 372 3.36 -25.91 -13.11
C ASP A 372 2.04 -26.22 -12.37
N LEU A 373 1.03 -25.35 -12.50
CA LEU A 373 -0.32 -25.56 -11.95
C LEU A 373 -1.02 -26.75 -12.61
N LEU A 374 -0.93 -26.87 -13.93
CA LEU A 374 -1.48 -28.02 -14.67
C LEU A 374 -0.78 -29.33 -14.27
N ALA A 375 0.55 -29.32 -14.17
CA ALA A 375 1.33 -30.47 -13.72
C ALA A 375 1.00 -30.86 -12.26
N SER A 376 0.82 -29.87 -11.39
CA SER A 376 0.41 -30.09 -9.99
C SER A 376 -1.01 -30.64 -9.89
N GLY A 377 -1.94 -30.15 -10.72
CA GLY A 377 -3.30 -30.68 -10.81
C GLY A 377 -3.34 -32.13 -11.30
N ALA A 378 -2.53 -32.48 -12.31
CA ALA A 378 -2.40 -33.86 -12.77
C ALA A 378 -1.86 -34.80 -11.68
N ARG A 379 -0.83 -34.38 -10.94
CA ARG A 379 -0.31 -35.13 -9.79
C ARG A 379 -1.34 -35.28 -8.67
N ALA A 380 -2.13 -34.24 -8.40
CA ALA A 380 -3.20 -34.32 -7.39
C ALA A 380 -4.27 -35.35 -7.78
N MET A 381 -4.69 -35.38 -9.05
CA MET A 381 -5.64 -36.38 -9.55
C MET A 381 -5.07 -37.80 -9.48
N GLU A 382 -3.79 -37.99 -9.78
CA GLU A 382 -3.11 -39.29 -9.68
C GLU A 382 -3.05 -39.78 -8.22
N LEU A 383 -2.70 -38.89 -7.28
CA LEU A 383 -2.71 -39.19 -5.85
C LEU A 383 -4.11 -39.52 -5.33
N GLU A 384 -5.14 -38.84 -5.82
CA GLU A 384 -6.54 -39.13 -5.46
C GLU A 384 -6.98 -40.50 -5.97
N GLN A 385 -6.62 -40.87 -7.20
CA GLN A 385 -6.88 -42.23 -7.73
C GLN A 385 -6.14 -43.31 -6.93
N GLN A 386 -4.88 -43.05 -6.55
CA GLN A 386 -4.11 -43.97 -5.69
C GLN A 386 -4.74 -44.12 -4.30
N ALA A 387 -5.23 -43.03 -3.71
CA ALA A 387 -5.93 -43.06 -2.43
C ALA A 387 -7.25 -43.85 -2.52
N GLN A 388 -8.02 -43.69 -3.59
CA GLN A 388 -9.24 -44.47 -3.83
C GLN A 388 -8.94 -45.97 -4.01
N ALA A 389 -7.86 -46.32 -4.74
CA ALA A 389 -7.43 -47.70 -4.90
C ALA A 389 -6.99 -48.33 -3.56
N LEU A 390 -6.25 -47.58 -2.73
CA LEU A 390 -5.86 -48.00 -1.38
C LEU A 390 -7.09 -48.20 -0.46
N SER A 391 -8.08 -47.31 -0.54
CA SER A 391 -9.35 -47.47 0.19
C SER A 391 -10.06 -48.76 -0.23
N GLY A 392 -10.15 -49.03 -1.53
CA GLY A 392 -10.77 -50.26 -2.04
C GLY A 392 -10.04 -51.54 -1.61
N LEU A 393 -8.71 -51.50 -1.49
CA LEU A 393 -7.93 -52.61 -0.93
C LEU A 393 -8.18 -52.79 0.57
N SER A 394 -8.29 -51.70 1.33
CA SER A 394 -8.63 -51.72 2.76
C SER A 394 -10.02 -52.31 3.00
N ASP A 395 -11.03 -51.91 2.20
CA ASP A 395 -12.39 -52.46 2.30
C ASP A 395 -12.42 -53.96 2.00
N ARG A 396 -11.62 -54.41 1.02
CA ARG A 396 -11.50 -55.82 0.65
C ARG A 396 -10.78 -56.64 1.71
N ALA A 397 -9.76 -56.08 2.37
CA ALA A 397 -9.11 -56.70 3.52
C ALA A 397 -10.09 -56.88 4.69
N ALA A 398 -10.86 -55.83 5.03
CA ALA A 398 -11.88 -55.89 6.08
C ALA A 398 -13.03 -56.87 5.77
N TRP A 399 -13.34 -57.09 4.49
CA TRP A 399 -14.28 -58.13 4.06
C TRP A 399 -13.68 -59.54 4.22
N LEU A 400 -12.42 -59.75 3.82
CA LEU A 400 -11.74 -61.03 3.97
C LEU A 400 -11.58 -61.44 5.44
N GLU A 401 -11.25 -60.50 6.33
CA GLU A 401 -11.19 -60.75 7.77
C GLU A 401 -12.52 -61.25 8.33
N ARG A 402 -13.65 -60.66 7.91
CA ARG A 402 -14.99 -61.14 8.29
C ARG A 402 -15.26 -62.56 7.79
N GLN A 403 -14.88 -62.88 6.55
CA GLN A 403 -15.05 -64.23 6.01
C GLN A 403 -14.18 -65.26 6.73
N VAL A 404 -12.96 -64.90 7.12
CA VAL A 404 -12.09 -65.76 7.94
C VAL A 404 -12.73 -66.02 9.30
N GLN A 405 -13.30 -65.00 9.94
CA GLN A 405 -13.99 -65.15 11.22
C GLN A 405 -15.22 -66.07 11.09
N GLU A 406 -16.06 -65.88 10.07
CA GLU A 406 -17.21 -66.75 9.81
C GLU A 406 -16.80 -68.21 9.59
N LEU A 407 -15.70 -68.45 8.86
CA LEU A 407 -15.16 -69.81 8.66
C LEU A 407 -14.63 -70.42 9.96
N GLN A 408 -13.99 -69.63 10.82
CA GLN A 408 -13.52 -70.09 12.13
C GLN A 408 -14.71 -70.45 13.04
N ASP A 409 -15.76 -69.63 13.05
CA ASP A 409 -16.96 -69.88 13.82
C ASP A 409 -17.69 -71.16 13.32
N ALA A 410 -17.84 -71.30 12.00
CA ALA A 410 -18.43 -72.49 11.38
C ALA A 410 -17.61 -73.75 11.68
N ARG A 411 -16.28 -73.66 11.65
CA ARG A 411 -15.40 -74.78 12.02
C ARG A 411 -15.56 -75.16 13.50
N THR A 412 -15.65 -74.17 14.38
CA THR A 412 -15.88 -74.39 15.82
C THR A 412 -17.22 -75.09 16.07
N GLN A 413 -18.27 -74.70 15.33
CA GLN A 413 -19.58 -75.37 15.37
C GLN A 413 -19.51 -76.80 14.82
N ALA A 414 -18.80 -77.04 13.71
CA ALA A 414 -18.61 -78.38 13.16
C ALA A 414 -17.88 -79.29 14.16
N ASP A 415 -16.80 -78.82 14.78
CA ASP A 415 -16.06 -79.55 15.82
C ASP A 415 -16.91 -79.82 17.07
N ALA A 416 -17.86 -78.93 17.39
CA ALA A 416 -18.84 -79.16 18.47
C ALA A 416 -19.86 -80.23 18.07
N PHE A 417 -20.38 -80.17 16.85
CA PHE A 417 -21.34 -81.15 16.32
C PHE A 417 -20.71 -82.54 16.19
N GLU A 418 -19.45 -82.62 15.77
CA GLU A 418 -18.70 -83.88 15.69
C GLU A 418 -18.50 -84.49 17.08
N ARG A 419 -18.20 -83.66 18.09
CA ARG A 419 -18.16 -84.10 19.50
C ARG A 419 -19.50 -84.59 20.00
N GLU A 420 -20.61 -83.93 19.66
CA GLU A 420 -21.96 -84.39 20.01
C GLU A 420 -22.31 -85.72 19.32
N VAL A 421 -21.99 -85.88 18.03
CA VAL A 421 -22.18 -87.13 17.28
C VAL A 421 -21.34 -88.25 17.88
N GLN A 422 -20.09 -87.97 18.28
CA GLN A 422 -19.22 -88.94 18.92
C GLN A 422 -19.74 -89.34 20.31
N ALA A 423 -20.25 -88.39 21.09
CA ALA A 423 -20.93 -88.64 22.36
C ALA A 423 -22.19 -89.51 22.17
N LEU A 424 -23.04 -89.18 21.20
CA LEU A 424 -24.21 -89.98 20.80
C LEU A 424 -23.84 -91.41 20.40
N ARG A 425 -22.78 -91.58 19.57
CA ARG A 425 -22.26 -92.90 19.16
C ARG A 425 -21.68 -93.71 20.31
N SER A 426 -21.16 -93.03 21.34
CA SER A 426 -20.63 -93.66 22.55
C SER A 426 -21.70 -93.97 23.62
N SER A 427 -22.91 -93.41 23.48
CA SER A 427 -24.02 -93.62 24.40
C SER A 427 -24.57 -95.06 24.39
N HIS A 428 -25.07 -95.50 25.54
CA HIS A 428 -25.55 -96.87 25.77
C HIS A 428 -26.74 -97.25 24.87
N SER A 429 -27.64 -96.29 24.60
CA SER A 429 -28.84 -96.46 23.77
C SER A 429 -28.51 -96.59 22.27
N TRP A 430 -27.49 -95.88 21.78
CA TRP A 430 -27.03 -96.00 20.38
C TRP A 430 -26.38 -97.37 20.12
N ARG A 431 -25.61 -97.89 21.07
CA ARG A 431 -24.98 -99.23 20.96
C ARG A 431 -26.02 -100.36 20.99
N LEU A 432 -27.09 -100.23 21.78
CA LEU A 432 -28.17 -101.23 21.87
C LEU A 432 -29.02 -101.34 20.58
N THR A 433 -29.17 -100.26 19.83
CA THR A 433 -30.01 -100.22 18.60
C THR A 433 -29.23 -100.49 17.30
N ALA A 434 -27.94 -100.81 17.37
CA ALA A 434 -27.09 -101.11 16.22
C ALA A 434 -27.62 -102.24 15.30
N PRO A 435 -28.16 -103.37 15.81
CA PRO A 435 -28.66 -104.46 14.95
C PRO A 435 -29.88 -104.05 14.11
N MET A 436 -30.76 -103.20 14.66
CA MET A 436 -31.98 -102.75 13.97
C MET A 436 -31.69 -101.75 12.84
N ARG A 437 -30.58 -101.01 12.90
CA ARG A 437 -30.23 -100.02 11.88
C ARG A 437 -29.55 -100.61 10.65
N TRP A 438 -28.82 -101.71 10.83
CA TRP A 438 -28.29 -102.52 9.72
C TRP A 438 -29.40 -103.08 8.83
N LEU A 439 -30.56 -103.40 9.41
CA LEU A 439 -31.75 -103.85 8.68
C LEU A 439 -32.40 -102.74 7.85
N VAL A 440 -32.40 -101.49 8.31
CA VAL A 440 -33.09 -100.37 7.62
C VAL A 440 -32.29 -99.83 6.42
N SER A 441 -30.94 -99.85 6.44
CA SER A 441 -30.15 -99.35 5.31
C SER A 441 -30.14 -100.29 4.09
N ARG A 442 -30.60 -101.54 4.24
CA ARG A 442 -30.73 -102.50 3.13
C ARG A 442 -32.02 -102.34 2.32
N PHE A 443 -32.94 -101.46 2.73
CA PHE A 443 -34.26 -101.30 2.10
C PHE A 443 -34.57 -99.88 1.61
N LYS A 444 -33.55 -99.03 1.39
CA LYS A 444 -33.73 -97.74 0.71
C LYS A 444 -32.94 -97.71 -0.60
N HIS A 445 -33.65 -97.96 -1.70
CA HIS A 445 -33.35 -97.41 -3.01
C HIS A 445 -33.91 -95.99 -3.10
#